data_AF-A0A378N9U9-F1
#
_entry.id   AF-A0A378N9U9-F1
#
_cell.length_a   1.000
_cell.length_b   1.000
_cell.length_c   1.000
_cell.angle_alpha   90.00
_cell.angle_beta   90.00
_cell.angle_gamma   90.00
#
_symmetry.space_group_name_H-M   'P 1'
#
loop_
_entity.id
_entity.type
_entity.pdbx_description
1 polymer ?
#
loop_
_entity_poly.entity_id
_entity_poly.type
_entity_poly.pdbx_seq_one_letter_code
_entity_poly.pdbx_strand_id
1 'polypeptide(L)'
;MIGAFYQPVSVIVDTNTLHTLSKREVSAGLAEVIKYGAIFDVTFFEWLEKHIDDLVSLKQDELEYCIQRCCQLKADVVARDETEKGDRALLNLGHTFGHAIEARMGYGVWLHGEAVSVGMLEAAELSRILGI
;
A
#
# COMPACT_ATOMS: atom_id res chain seq x y z
N MET A 1 -13.00 -1.14 17.81
CA MET A 1 -13.55 -0.13 16.87
C MET A 1 -13.83 1.17 17.62
N ILE A 2 -12.79 1.87 18.07
CA ILE A 2 -12.90 3.23 18.62
C ILE A 2 -11.80 4.05 17.94
N GLY A 3 -12.17 5.15 17.27
CA GLY A 3 -11.24 6.01 16.52
C GLY A 3 -11.92 7.33 16.12
N ALA A 4 -11.13 8.28 15.62
CA ALA A 4 -11.58 9.59 15.15
C ALA A 4 -10.80 10.03 13.90
N PHE A 5 -11.43 10.80 13.03
CA PHE A 5 -10.73 11.50 11.93
C PHE A 5 -10.04 12.73 12.50
N TYR A 6 -8.70 12.74 12.53
CA TYR A 6 -7.90 13.83 13.06
C TYR A 6 -6.58 13.97 12.28
N GLN A 7 -6.36 15.11 11.65
CA GLN A 7 -5.20 15.35 10.80
C GLN A 7 -3.98 15.77 11.63
N PRO A 8 -2.76 15.28 11.31
CA PRO A 8 -1.55 15.78 11.93
C PRO A 8 -1.21 17.20 11.45
N VAL A 9 -0.45 17.96 12.26
CA VAL A 9 0.08 19.28 11.84
C VAL A 9 1.16 19.13 10.78
N SER A 10 1.97 18.08 10.87
CA SER A 10 3.00 17.71 9.90
C SER A 10 3.34 16.22 9.99
N VAL A 11 3.91 15.69 8.92
CA VAL A 11 4.49 14.34 8.86
C VAL A 11 5.94 14.49 8.41
N ILE A 12 6.86 13.97 9.21
CA ILE A 12 8.31 13.99 8.92
C ILE A 12 8.72 12.55 8.60
N VAL A 13 9.23 12.33 7.39
CA VAL A 13 9.70 11.02 6.94
C VAL A 13 11.21 11.08 6.73
N ASP A 14 11.97 10.49 7.64
CA ASP A 14 13.42 10.29 7.49
C ASP A 14 13.65 8.88 6.93
N THR A 15 14.04 8.80 5.66
CA THR A 15 14.26 7.53 4.94
C THR A 15 15.39 6.69 5.54
N ASN A 16 16.32 7.31 6.29
CA ASN A 16 17.40 6.57 6.96
C ASN A 16 16.87 5.60 8.02
N THR A 17 15.68 5.86 8.58
CA THR A 17 15.06 4.97 9.56
C THR A 17 14.79 3.57 9.00
N LEU A 18 14.58 3.44 7.68
CA LEU A 18 14.32 2.17 7.02
C LEU A 18 15.53 1.21 7.02
N HIS A 19 16.76 1.71 7.17
CA HIS A 19 17.94 0.84 7.26
C HIS A 19 17.98 -0.02 8.53
N THR A 20 17.18 0.33 9.55
CA THR A 20 17.03 -0.48 10.76
C THR A 20 15.89 -1.49 10.68
N LEU A 21 15.07 -1.40 9.62
CA LEU A 21 13.91 -2.24 9.40
C LEU A 21 14.32 -3.58 8.78
N SER A 22 13.66 -4.67 9.15
CA SER A 22 13.91 -5.96 8.50
C SER A 22 13.45 -5.92 7.04
N LYS A 23 14.13 -6.68 6.16
CA LYS A 23 13.72 -6.80 4.76
C LYS A 23 12.26 -7.24 4.60
N ARG A 24 11.76 -8.10 5.50
CA ARG A 24 10.37 -8.59 5.50
C ARG A 24 9.37 -7.44 5.67
N GLU A 25 9.66 -6.52 6.58
CA GLU A 25 8.82 -5.34 6.84
C GLU A 25 8.90 -4.31 5.69
N VAL A 26 10.09 -4.13 5.08
CA VAL A 26 10.23 -3.31 3.85
C VAL A 26 9.36 -3.89 2.74
N SER A 27 9.45 -5.20 2.48
CA SER A 27 8.62 -5.87 1.49
C SER A 27 7.12 -5.80 1.80
N ALA A 28 6.73 -5.91 3.08
CA ALA A 28 5.34 -5.72 3.48
C ALA A 28 4.86 -4.29 3.17
N GLY A 29 5.68 -3.26 3.40
CA GLY A 29 5.36 -1.88 3.01
C GLY A 29 5.18 -1.70 1.50
N LEU A 30 5.98 -2.40 0.68
CA LEU A 30 5.89 -2.32 -0.78
C LEU A 30 4.56 -2.87 -1.33
N ALA A 31 3.86 -3.73 -0.60
CA ALA A 31 2.51 -4.17 -1.00
C ALA A 31 1.55 -3.00 -1.16
N GLU A 32 1.59 -2.05 -0.22
CA GLU A 32 0.78 -0.84 -0.25
C GLU A 32 1.22 0.13 -1.36
N VAL A 33 2.51 0.19 -1.65
CA VAL A 33 3.07 0.97 -2.76
C VAL A 33 2.52 0.47 -4.09
N ILE A 34 2.59 -0.85 -4.32
CA ILE A 34 2.07 -1.51 -5.52
C ILE A 34 0.56 -1.29 -5.65
N LYS A 35 -0.17 -1.35 -4.53
CA LYS A 35 -1.61 -1.09 -4.48
C LYS A 35 -1.97 0.27 -5.09
N TYR A 36 -1.24 1.35 -4.74
CA TYR A 36 -1.49 2.67 -5.31
C TYR A 36 -1.35 2.70 -6.84
N GLY A 37 -0.31 2.07 -7.37
CA GLY A 37 -0.13 1.96 -8.82
C GLY A 37 -1.28 1.21 -9.48
N ALA A 38 -1.69 0.08 -8.90
CA ALA A 38 -2.74 -0.77 -9.45
C ALA A 38 -4.12 -0.08 -9.52
N ILE A 39 -4.44 0.79 -8.55
CA ILE A 39 -5.78 1.40 -8.45
C ILE A 39 -5.85 2.85 -8.96
N PHE A 40 -4.75 3.61 -8.99
CA PHE A 40 -4.79 5.03 -9.30
C PHE A 40 -3.80 5.52 -10.36
N ASP A 41 -2.72 4.79 -10.64
CA ASP A 41 -1.65 5.31 -11.49
C ASP A 41 -0.87 4.21 -12.21
N VAL A 42 -1.29 3.93 -13.44
CA VAL A 42 -0.63 2.96 -14.32
C VAL A 42 0.83 3.33 -14.62
N THR A 43 1.14 4.62 -14.77
CA THR A 43 2.52 5.06 -15.03
C THR A 43 3.41 4.81 -13.83
N PHE A 44 2.89 5.01 -12.61
CA PHE A 44 3.62 4.65 -11.39
C PHE A 44 3.75 3.13 -11.25
N PHE A 45 2.72 2.35 -11.61
CA PHE A 45 2.80 0.89 -11.62
C PHE A 45 3.91 0.39 -12.57
N GLU A 46 3.96 0.89 -13.79
CA GLU A 46 5.03 0.57 -14.77
C GLU A 46 6.42 1.06 -14.31
N TRP A 47 6.48 2.14 -13.54
CA TRP A 47 7.72 2.60 -12.92
C TRP A 47 8.18 1.63 -11.83
N LEU A 48 7.26 1.14 -10.99
CA LEU A 48 7.57 0.15 -9.95
C LEU A 48 8.13 -1.15 -10.54
N GLU A 49 7.59 -1.62 -11.67
CA GLU A 49 8.10 -2.81 -12.36
C GLU A 49 9.59 -2.70 -12.73
N LYS A 50 10.08 -1.48 -12.98
CA LYS A 50 11.48 -1.21 -13.37
C LYS A 50 12.41 -0.96 -12.17
N HIS A 51 11.84 -0.57 -11.03
CA HIS A 51 12.60 -0.08 -9.88
C HIS A 51 12.38 -0.88 -8.59
N ILE A 52 11.63 -1.99 -8.62
CA ILE A 52 11.31 -2.75 -7.41
C ILE A 52 12.56 -3.24 -6.66
N ASP A 53 13.61 -3.64 -7.38
CA ASP A 53 14.89 -4.06 -6.78
C ASP A 53 15.63 -2.89 -6.14
N ASP A 54 15.55 -1.69 -6.72
CA ASP A 54 16.09 -0.45 -6.12
C ASP A 54 15.38 -0.14 -4.80
N LEU A 55 14.06 -0.30 -4.76
CA LEU A 55 13.27 -0.07 -3.54
C LEU A 55 13.57 -1.11 -2.45
N VAL A 56 13.68 -2.39 -2.80
CA VAL A 56 14.04 -3.47 -1.86
C VAL A 56 15.46 -3.26 -1.30
N SER A 57 16.36 -2.68 -2.09
CA SER A 57 17.72 -2.34 -1.66
C SER A 57 17.84 -0.98 -0.96
N LEU A 58 16.72 -0.28 -0.77
CA LEU A 58 16.65 1.05 -0.15
C LEU A 58 17.53 2.09 -0.85
N LYS A 59 17.55 2.07 -2.19
CA LYS A 59 18.24 3.09 -2.97
C LYS A 59 17.53 4.43 -2.81
N GLN A 60 18.29 5.45 -2.39
CA GLN A 60 17.75 6.68 -1.81
C GLN A 60 16.82 7.44 -2.76
N ASP A 61 17.26 7.72 -4.00
CA ASP A 61 16.50 8.56 -4.93
C ASP A 61 15.16 7.91 -5.32
N GLU A 62 15.18 6.61 -5.60
CA GLU A 62 13.99 5.83 -5.93
C GLU A 62 13.03 5.71 -4.75
N LEU A 63 13.57 5.53 -3.54
CA LEU A 63 12.80 5.46 -2.31
C LEU A 63 12.10 6.79 -1.99
N GLU A 64 12.80 7.92 -2.11
CA GLU A 64 12.25 9.25 -1.92
C GLU A 64 11.13 9.54 -2.93
N TYR A 65 11.36 9.25 -4.21
CA TYR A 65 10.33 9.37 -5.25
C TYR A 65 9.10 8.50 -4.94
N CYS A 66 9.32 7.22 -4.58
CA CYS A 66 8.26 6.28 -4.26
C CYS A 66 7.38 6.77 -3.11
N ILE A 67 8.00 7.20 -2.01
CA ILE A 67 7.29 7.73 -0.84
C ILE A 67 6.51 9.00 -1.22
N GLN A 68 7.15 9.93 -1.93
CA GLN A 68 6.51 11.16 -2.39
C GLN A 68 5.27 10.85 -3.24
N ARG A 69 5.39 9.93 -4.21
CA ARG A 69 4.27 9.58 -5.10
C ARG A 69 3.12 8.92 -4.36
N CYS A 70 3.40 8.00 -3.45
CA CYS A 70 2.37 7.37 -2.61
C CYS A 70 1.64 8.39 -1.74
N CYS A 71 2.38 9.31 -1.11
CA CYS A 71 1.80 10.40 -0.32
C CYS A 71 0.89 11.29 -1.16
N GLN A 72 1.33 11.66 -2.38
CA GLN A 72 0.50 12.46 -3.30
C GLN A 72 -0.78 11.72 -3.70
N LEU A 73 -0.69 10.46 -4.13
CA LEU A 73 -1.85 9.67 -4.55
C LEU A 73 -2.87 9.52 -3.42
N LYS A 74 -2.41 9.25 -2.19
CA LYS A 74 -3.28 9.17 -1.02
C LYS A 74 -3.92 10.52 -0.70
N ALA A 75 -3.14 11.60 -0.72
CA ALA A 75 -3.63 12.95 -0.46
C ALA A 75 -4.71 13.36 -1.47
N ASP A 76 -4.51 13.06 -2.76
CA ASP A 76 -5.48 13.36 -3.82
C ASP A 76 -6.81 12.62 -3.61
N VAL A 77 -6.76 11.36 -3.17
CA VAL A 77 -7.96 10.54 -2.90
C VAL A 77 -8.67 11.02 -1.64
N VAL A 78 -7.93 11.27 -0.55
CA VAL A 78 -8.51 11.76 0.71
C VAL A 78 -9.11 13.16 0.55
N ALA A 79 -8.50 14.03 -0.27
CA ALA A 79 -9.05 15.34 -0.58
C ALA A 79 -10.40 15.26 -1.34
N ARG A 80 -10.61 14.21 -2.14
CA ARG A 80 -11.89 13.94 -2.81
C ARG A 80 -12.92 13.29 -1.88
N ASP A 81 -12.48 12.46 -0.94
CA ASP A 81 -13.35 11.72 -0.02
C ASP A 81 -12.70 11.49 1.36
N GLU A 82 -12.82 12.49 2.25
CA GLU A 82 -12.20 12.42 3.57
C GLU A 82 -12.88 11.38 4.49
N THR A 83 -14.19 11.11 4.31
CA THR A 83 -14.99 10.27 5.24
C THR A 83 -15.27 8.86 4.76
N GLU A 84 -14.59 8.41 3.70
CA GLU A 84 -14.61 7.02 3.21
C GLU A 84 -15.98 6.53 2.72
N LYS A 85 -16.71 7.36 1.99
CA LYS A 85 -18.04 7.02 1.44
C LYS A 85 -18.05 6.76 -0.06
N GLY A 86 -16.94 6.97 -0.75
CA GLY A 86 -16.79 6.87 -2.19
C GLY A 86 -15.38 6.41 -2.58
N ASP A 87 -14.67 7.23 -3.36
CA ASP A 87 -13.35 6.93 -3.94
C ASP A 87 -12.33 6.36 -2.95
N ARG A 88 -12.37 6.77 -1.68
CA ARG A 88 -11.41 6.32 -0.68
C ARG A 88 -11.54 4.82 -0.38
N ALA A 89 -12.70 4.21 -0.63
CA ALA A 89 -12.89 2.77 -0.50
C ALA A 89 -12.00 1.96 -1.46
N LEU A 90 -11.54 2.54 -2.57
CA LEU A 90 -10.61 1.89 -3.50
C LEU A 90 -9.26 1.57 -2.86
N LEU A 91 -8.86 2.31 -1.81
CA LEU A 91 -7.68 2.00 -1.00
C LEU A 91 -7.79 0.64 -0.30
N ASN A 92 -8.97 0.05 -0.21
CA ASN A 92 -9.19 -1.26 0.39
C ASN A 92 -9.02 -2.42 -0.61
N LEU A 93 -8.44 -2.20 -1.81
CA LEU A 93 -8.08 -3.30 -2.71
C LEU A 93 -7.23 -4.34 -1.95
N GLY A 94 -7.63 -5.60 -2.04
CA GLY A 94 -7.02 -6.73 -1.35
C GLY A 94 -7.31 -6.84 0.16
N HIS A 95 -7.82 -5.80 0.82
CA HIS A 95 -7.99 -5.79 2.28
C HIS A 95 -9.08 -6.75 2.75
N THR A 96 -10.16 -6.95 1.98
CA THR A 96 -11.21 -7.90 2.33
C THR A 96 -10.66 -9.33 2.48
N PHE A 97 -9.84 -9.76 1.52
CA PHE A 97 -9.18 -11.07 1.57
C PHE A 97 -8.04 -11.08 2.59
N GLY A 98 -7.22 -10.03 2.62
CA GLY A 98 -6.09 -9.89 3.54
C GLY A 98 -6.51 -9.96 5.01
N HIS A 99 -7.55 -9.22 5.41
CA HIS A 99 -8.07 -9.28 6.78
C HIS A 99 -8.58 -10.67 7.15
N ALA A 100 -9.13 -11.44 6.20
CA ALA A 100 -9.54 -12.82 6.46
C ALA A 100 -8.32 -13.73 6.73
N ILE A 101 -7.22 -13.54 5.99
CA ILE A 101 -5.94 -14.23 6.23
C ILE A 101 -5.39 -13.87 7.62
N GLU A 102 -5.28 -12.57 7.94
CA GLU A 102 -4.77 -12.10 9.23
C GLU A 102 -5.59 -12.65 10.41
N ALA A 103 -6.92 -12.57 10.31
CA ALA A 103 -7.83 -13.04 11.35
C ALA A 103 -7.74 -14.57 11.55
N ARG A 104 -7.50 -15.35 10.49
CA ARG A 104 -7.45 -16.81 10.56
C ARG A 104 -6.09 -17.34 10.99
N MET A 105 -5.00 -16.70 10.56
CA MET A 105 -3.63 -17.13 10.87
C MET A 105 -3.19 -16.67 12.26
N GLY A 106 -3.82 -15.63 12.80
CA GLY A 106 -3.42 -14.97 14.03
C GLY A 106 -2.49 -13.78 13.77
N TYR A 107 -2.71 -12.69 14.50
CA TYR A 107 -1.97 -11.45 14.33
C TYR A 107 -0.45 -11.65 14.48
N GLY A 108 0.32 -11.12 13.53
CA GLY A 108 1.79 -11.16 13.52
C GLY A 108 2.40 -12.42 12.88
N VAL A 109 1.61 -13.45 12.55
CA VAL A 109 2.10 -14.59 11.77
C VAL A 109 2.37 -14.14 10.33
N TRP A 110 1.36 -13.52 9.72
CA TRP A 110 1.49 -12.77 8.48
C TRP A 110 1.56 -11.29 8.83
N LEU A 111 2.48 -10.56 8.20
CA LEU A 111 2.45 -9.11 8.21
C LEU A 111 1.28 -8.63 7.37
N HIS A 112 0.73 -7.47 7.72
CA HIS A 112 -0.41 -6.89 7.01
C HIS A 112 -0.16 -6.81 5.50
N GLY A 113 1.01 -6.29 5.07
CA GLY A 113 1.35 -6.21 3.66
C GLY A 113 1.47 -7.55 2.93
N GLU A 114 1.86 -8.61 3.64
CA GLU A 114 1.89 -9.97 3.06
C GLU A 114 0.46 -10.47 2.78
N ALA A 115 -0.45 -10.23 3.72
CA ALA A 115 -1.86 -10.58 3.58
C ALA A 115 -2.55 -9.74 2.49
N VAL A 116 -2.26 -8.43 2.44
CA VAL A 116 -2.76 -7.53 1.38
C VAL A 116 -2.24 -7.95 0.02
N SER A 117 -0.97 -8.36 -0.11
CA SER A 117 -0.39 -8.84 -1.37
C SER A 117 -1.17 -10.03 -1.94
N VAL A 118 -1.41 -11.06 -1.11
CA VAL A 118 -2.24 -12.20 -1.52
C VAL A 118 -3.67 -11.75 -1.81
N GLY A 119 -4.22 -10.88 -0.97
CA GLY A 119 -5.57 -10.36 -1.18
C GLY A 119 -5.74 -9.59 -2.49
N MET A 120 -4.72 -8.87 -2.95
CA MET A 120 -4.73 -8.21 -4.26
C MET A 120 -4.72 -9.21 -5.41
N LEU A 121 -3.99 -10.33 -5.28
CA LEU A 121 -4.02 -11.42 -6.26
C LEU A 121 -5.41 -12.06 -6.33
N GLU A 122 -6.03 -12.35 -5.18
CA GLU A 122 -7.40 -12.89 -5.11
C GLU A 122 -8.42 -11.92 -5.73
N ALA A 123 -8.27 -10.62 -5.46
CA ALA A 123 -9.12 -9.60 -6.06
C ALA A 123 -8.94 -9.52 -7.59
N ALA A 124 -7.70 -9.59 -8.10
CA ALA A 124 -7.42 -9.59 -9.52
C ALA A 124 -7.96 -10.84 -10.23
N GLU A 125 -7.81 -12.03 -9.61
CA GLU A 125 -8.37 -13.26 -10.16
C GLU A 125 -9.90 -13.23 -10.17
N LEU A 126 -10.52 -12.69 -9.12
CA LEU A 126 -11.97 -12.49 -9.11
C LEU A 126 -12.41 -11.54 -10.23
N SER A 127 -11.73 -10.41 -10.42
CA SER A 127 -12.00 -9.50 -11.55
C SER A 127 -11.90 -10.22 -12.89
N ARG A 128 -10.83 -11.02 -13.09
CA ARG A 128 -10.64 -11.84 -14.29
C ARG A 128 -11.78 -12.84 -14.52
N ILE A 129 -12.25 -13.52 -13.47
CA ILE A 129 -13.37 -14.47 -13.53
C ILE A 129 -14.69 -13.75 -13.91
N LEU A 130 -14.88 -12.53 -13.38
CA LEU A 130 -16.05 -11.70 -13.68
C LEU A 130 -15.97 -11.00 -15.04
N GLY A 131 -14.79 -10.99 -15.68
CA GLY A 131 -14.55 -10.37 -16.98
C GLY A 131 -14.44 -8.85 -16.93
N ILE A 132 -13.93 -8.31 -15.82
CA ILE A 132 -13.68 -6.87 -15.59
C ILE A 132 -12.20 -6.57 -15.35
#